data_AF-H0TUT5-F1
#
_entry.id   AF-H0TUT5-F1
#
_cell.length_a   1.000
_cell.length_b   1.000
_cell.length_c   1.000
_cell.angle_alpha   90.00
_cell.angle_beta   90.00
_cell.angle_gamma   90.00
#
_symmetry.space_group_name_H-M   'P 1'
#
loop_
_entity.id
_entity.type
_entity.pdbx_description
1 polymer ?
#
loop_
_entity_poly.entity_id
_entity_poly.type
_entity_poly.pdbx_seq_one_letter_code
_entity_poly.pdbx_strand_id
1 'polypeptide(L)' 'MADALDRKIEALKRWQLQAWRRLAEPLVTPFERREIRNHMKEADAVFRACLEERVRRTSNILPT' A
#
# COMPACT_ATOMS: atom_id res chain seq x y z
N MET A 1 -5.03 -11.09 -18.06
CA MET A 1 -4.91 -9.64 -17.79
C MET A 1 -4.74 -9.48 -16.29
N ALA A 2 -3.66 -8.85 -15.81
CA ALA A 2 -3.51 -8.60 -14.37
C ALA A 2 -4.70 -7.76 -13.88
N ASP A 3 -5.41 -8.30 -12.88
CA ASP A 3 -6.61 -7.71 -12.29
C ASP A 3 -6.30 -6.29 -11.78
N ALA A 4 -7.28 -5.38 -11.89
CA ALA A 4 -7.11 -4.00 -11.42
C ALA A 4 -6.69 -3.94 -9.95
N LEU A 5 -7.09 -4.94 -9.16
CA LEU A 5 -6.69 -5.11 -7.77
C LEU A 5 -5.19 -5.41 -7.61
N ASP A 6 -4.64 -6.33 -8.40
CA ASP A 6 -3.21 -6.66 -8.34
C ASP A 6 -2.34 -5.48 -8.78
N ARG A 7 -2.77 -4.72 -9.80
CA ARG A 7 -2.08 -3.49 -10.20
C ARG A 7 -2.08 -2.46 -9.07
N LYS A 8 -3.18 -2.31 -8.36
CA LYS A 8 -3.31 -1.40 -7.21
C LYS A 8 -2.42 -1.83 -6.05
N ILE A 9 -2.36 -3.13 -5.76
CA ILE A 9 -1.47 -3.72 -4.74
C ILE A 9 0.00 -3.44 -5.09
N GLU A 10 0.41 -3.66 -6.34
CA GLU A 10 1.79 -3.38 -6.78
C GLU A 10 2.13 -1.88 -6.74
N ALA A 11 1.19 -1.01 -7.11
CA ALA A 11 1.37 0.43 -6.98
C ALA A 11 1.56 0.86 -5.52
N LEU A 12 0.76 0.31 -4.60
CA LEU A 12 0.88 0.59 -3.16
C LEU A 12 2.21 0.13 -2.58
N LYS A 13 2.71 -1.06 -2.96
CA LYS A 13 4.04 -1.53 -2.53
C LYS A 13 5.17 -0.60 -3.01
N ARG A 14 5.13 -0.19 -4.29
CA ARG A 14 6.12 0.74 -4.84
C ARG A 14 6.09 2.09 -4.14
N TRP A 15 4.88 2.59 -3.88
CA TRP A 15 4.69 3.84 -3.15
C TRP A 15 5.24 3.75 -1.72
N GLN A 16 4.96 2.66 -0.99
CA GLN A 16 5.49 2.44 0.36
C GLN A 16 7.03 2.40 0.35
N LEU A 17 7.64 1.73 -0.62
CA LEU A 17 9.10 1.69 -0.76
C LEU A 17 9.69 3.09 -1.00
N GLN A 18 9.06 3.91 -1.84
CA GLN A 18 9.48 5.28 -2.07
C GLN A 18 9.31 6.15 -0.82
N ALA A 19 8.21 5.98 -0.07
CA ALA A 19 7.98 6.69 1.18
C ALA A 19 9.05 6.37 2.23
N TRP A 20 9.46 5.10 2.36
CA TRP A 20 10.57 4.71 3.22
C TRP A 20 11.90 5.34 2.81
N ARG A 21 12.19 5.42 1.51
CA ARG A 21 13.39 6.12 1.00
C ARG A 21 13.36 7.60 1.36
N ARG A 22 12.22 8.27 1.17
CA ARG A 22 12.05 9.68 1.56
C ARG A 22 12.22 9.90 3.05
N LEU A 23 11.73 9.00 3.90
CA LEU A 23 11.97 9.08 5.35
C LEU A 23 13.45 8.94 5.73
N ALA A 24 14.24 8.21 4.94
CA ALA A 24 15.68 8.06 5.16
C ALA A 24 16.49 9.27 4.66
N GLU A 25 15.90 10.17 3.88
CA GLU A 25 16.58 11.37 3.40
C GLU A 25 16.83 12.35 4.56
N PRO A 26 18.09 12.84 4.71
CA PRO A 26 18.44 13.75 5.80
C PRO A 26 17.89 15.16 5.62
N LEU A 27 17.49 15.52 4.38
CA LEU A 27 16.94 16.82 4.02
C LEU A 27 15.43 16.95 4.34
N VAL A 28 14.77 15.86 4.70
CA VAL A 28 13.33 15.86 5.01
C VAL A 28 13.09 16.48 6.37
N THR A 29 12.29 17.54 6.37
CA THR A 29 11.93 18.26 7.58
C THR A 29 11.11 17.39 8.54
N PRO A 30 11.08 17.72 9.85
CA PRO A 30 10.22 17.01 10.80
C PRO A 30 8.73 17.01 10.41
N PHE A 31 8.26 18.09 9.77
CA PHE A 31 6.90 18.22 9.27
C PHE A 31 6.63 17.25 8.12
N GLU A 32 7.47 17.27 7.08
CA GLU A 32 7.35 16.35 5.95
C GLU A 32 7.47 14.89 6.40
N ARG A 33 8.35 14.59 7.37
CA ARG A 33 8.47 13.26 7.99
C ARG A 33 7.18 12.82 8.69
N ARG A 34 6.41 13.76 9.24
CA ARG A 34 5.10 13.49 9.83
C ARG A 34 4.05 13.26 8.76
N GLU A 35 4.02 14.07 7.70
CA GLU A 35 3.10 13.91 6.58
C GLU A 35 3.33 12.59 5.84
N ILE A 36 4.58 12.23 5.54
CA ILE A 36 4.92 10.95 4.92
C ILE A 36 4.43 9.78 5.78
N ARG A 37 4.61 9.84 7.11
CA ARG A 37 4.09 8.81 8.02
C ARG A 37 2.56 8.75 8.06
N ASN A 38 1.88 9.90 7.98
CA ASN A 38 0.42 9.95 7.92
C ASN A 38 -0.09 9.28 6.64
N HIS A 39 0.45 9.67 5.50
CA HIS A 39 0.10 9.05 4.23
C HIS A 39 0.45 7.56 4.20
N MET A 40 1.53 7.14 4.87
CA MET A 40 1.87 5.72 4.97
C MET A 40 0.83 4.94 5.78
N LYS A 41 0.29 5.51 6.85
CA LYS A 41 -0.84 4.91 7.59
C LYS A 41 -2.09 4.79 6.73
N GLU A 42 -2.43 5.85 5.98
CA GLU A 42 -3.59 5.82 5.07
C GLU A 42 -3.40 4.76 3.98
N ALA A 43 -2.23 4.72 3.36
CA ALA A 43 -1.89 3.73 2.35
C ALA A 43 -1.89 2.29 2.90
N ASP A 44 -1.47 2.06 4.15
CA ASP A 44 -1.54 0.75 4.80
C ASP A 44 -2.98 0.28 4.98
N ALA A 45 -3.90 1.17 5.39
CA ALA A 45 -5.31 0.86 5.50
C ALA A 45 -5.92 0.45 4.13
N VAL A 46 -5.60 1.20 3.08
CA VAL A 46 -6.03 0.86 1.71
C VAL A 46 -5.41 -0.46 1.23
N PHE A 47 -4.15 -0.71 1.58
CA PHE A 47 -3.45 -1.95 1.22
C PHE A 47 -4.11 -3.18 1.87
N ARG A 48 -4.43 -3.10 3.17
CA ARG A 48 -5.16 -4.17 3.87
C ARG A 48 -6.51 -4.45 3.24
N ALA A 49 -7.30 -3.42 2.95
CA ALA A 49 -8.59 -3.59 2.27
C ALA A 49 -8.44 -4.27 0.89
N CYS A 50 -7.38 -3.93 0.14
CA CYS A 50 -7.10 -4.58 -1.15
C CYS A 50 -6.68 -6.06 -0.99
N LEU A 51 -5.92 -6.39 0.07
CA LEU A 51 -5.54 -7.77 0.36
C LEU A 51 -6.74 -8.61 0.80
N GLU A 52 -7.60 -8.06 1.65
CA GLU A 52 -8.85 -8.71 2.08
C GLU A 52 -9.78 -8.98 0.90
N GLU A 53 -9.94 -7.99 0.00
CA GLU A 53 -10.68 -8.16 -1.24
C GLU A 53 -10.08 -9.27 -2.11
N ARG A 54 -8.75 -9.35 -2.22
CA ARG A 54 -8.09 -10.38 -3.01
C ARG A 54 -8.32 -11.77 -2.41
N VAL A 55 -8.19 -11.91 -1.09
CA VAL A 55 -8.49 -13.15 -0.39
C VAL A 55 -9.94 -13.54 -0.58
N ARG A 56 -10.90 -12.60 -0.43
CA ARG A 56 -12.33 -12.85 -0.65
C ARG A 56 -12.60 -13.37 -2.06
N ARG A 57 -11.98 -12.78 -3.08
CA ARG A 57 -12.10 -13.23 -4.48
C ARG A 57 -11.53 -14.63 -4.66
N THR A 58 -10.36 -14.92 -4.12
CA THR A 58 -9.75 -16.26 -4.21
C THR A 58 -10.58 -17.32 -3.49
N SER A 59 -11.13 -17.00 -2.31
CA SER A 59 -12.01 -17.90 -1.55
C SER A 59 -13.34 -18.17 -2.24
N ASN A 60 -13.87 -17.22 -3.02
CA ASN A 60 -15.13 -17.38 -3.75
C ASN A 60 -14.99 -18.23 -5.03
N ILE A 61 -13.77 -18.65 -5.40
CA ILE A 61 -13.48 -19.44 -6.61
C ILE A 61 -13.27 -20.94 -6.29
N LEU A 62 -13.15 -21.32 -5.01
CA LEU A 62 -13.04 -22.71 -4.58
C LEU A 62 -14.38 -23.18 -3.98
N PRO A 63 -15.16 -24.03 -4.66
CA PRO A 63 -16.29 -24.69 -4.02
C PRO A 63 -15.75 -25.76 -3.06
N THR A 64 -16.16 -25.71 -1.80
CA THR A 64 -16.16 -26.89 -0.91
C THR A 64 -17.09 -27.97 -1.45
#